data_AF-A0A7W0UAR4-F1
#
_entry.id   AF-A0A7W0UAR4-F1
#
_cell.length_a   1.000
_cell.length_b   1.000
_cell.length_c   1.000
_cell.angle_alpha   90.00
_cell.angle_beta   90.00
_cell.angle_gamma   90.00
#
_symmetry.space_group_name_H-M   'P 1'
#
loop_
_entity.id
_entity.type
_entity.pdbx_description
1 polymer ?
#
loop_
_entity_poly.entity_id
_entity_poly.type
_entity_poly.pdbx_seq_one_letter_code
_entity_poly.pdbx_strand_id
1 'polypeptide(L)' 'MTAAPPVPLRDRIQALEDAFLSPLATRSYPARRAVAEEDSPVRTPFARDRDRIVHSKAFRRLKHKTQVFISP' A
#
# COMPACT_ATOMS: atom_id res chain seq x y z
N MET A 1 21.78 29.75 3.34
CA MET A 1 21.35 28.72 4.30
C MET A 1 20.39 27.79 3.57
N THR A 2 20.91 26.74 2.96
CA THR A 2 20.13 25.76 2.20
C THR A 2 19.43 24.82 3.17
N ALA A 3 18.10 24.78 3.16
CA ALA A 3 17.33 23.84 3.97
C ALA A 3 17.69 22.40 3.56
N ALA A 4 17.86 21.51 4.53
CA ALA A 4 18.06 20.08 4.28
C ALA A 4 16.88 19.52 3.47
N PRO A 5 17.12 18.56 2.55
CA PRO A 5 16.03 17.97 1.78
C PRO A 5 15.01 17.30 2.71
N PRO A 6 13.71 17.30 2.35
CA PRO A 6 12.68 16.68 3.17
C PRO A 6 12.95 15.19 3.34
N VAL A 7 12.75 14.67 4.56
CA VAL A 7 12.96 13.26 4.88
C VAL A 7 12.11 12.38 3.94
N PRO A 8 12.70 11.38 3.25
CA PRO A 8 11.98 10.48 2.37
C PRO A 8 10.79 9.81 3.05
N LEU A 9 9.73 9.54 2.28
CA LEU A 9 8.52 8.89 2.79
C LEU A 9 8.82 7.54 3.45
N ARG A 10 9.72 6.75 2.86
CA ARG A 10 10.13 5.46 3.40
C ARG A 10 10.62 5.55 4.84
N ASP A 11 11.55 6.46 5.10
CA ASP A 11 12.17 6.60 6.43
C ASP A 11 11.14 7.05 7.46
N ARG A 12 10.26 7.98 7.08
CA ARG A 12 9.15 8.43 7.93
C ARG A 12 8.19 7.29 8.28
N ILE A 13 7.87 6.44 7.31
CA ILE A 13 6.97 5.30 7.52
C ILE A 13 7.64 4.24 8.39
N GLN A 14 8.91 3.91 8.15
CA GLN A 14 9.64 2.94 8.98
C GLN A 14 9.71 3.39 10.43
N ALA A 15 9.99 4.68 10.70
CA ALA A 15 10.01 5.22 12.05
C ALA A 15 8.63 5.14 12.74
N LEU A 16 7.55 5.40 12.01
CA LEU A 16 6.19 5.23 12.53
C LEU A 16 5.88 3.74 12.77
N GLU A 17 6.25 2.86 11.85
CA GLU A 17 6.02 1.42 11.99
C GLU A 17 6.77 0.86 13.20
N ASP A 18 8.03 1.26 13.43
CA ASP A 18 8.81 0.87 14.60
C ASP A 18 8.21 1.34 15.93
N ALA A 19 7.61 2.54 15.94
CA ALA A 19 7.03 3.12 17.14
C ALA A 19 5.64 2.56 17.48
N PHE A 20 4.84 2.18 16.48
CA PHE A 20 3.41 1.92 16.66
C PHE A 20 2.95 0.50 16.29
N LEU A 21 3.69 -0.23 15.44
CA LEU A 21 3.27 -1.58 15.07
C LEU A 21 3.67 -2.61 16.13
N SER A 22 2.84 -3.64 16.27
CA SER A 22 3.22 -4.85 16.99
C SER A 22 4.48 -5.48 16.35
N PRO A 23 5.37 -6.12 17.13
CA PRO A 23 6.50 -6.88 16.59
C PRO A 23 6.10 -7.97 15.59
N LEU A 24 4.85 -8.45 15.67
CA LEU A 24 4.31 -9.48 14.76
C LEU A 24 3.64 -8.90 13.50
N ALA A 25 3.55 -7.57 13.37
CA ALA A 25 2.89 -6.94 12.25
C ALA A 25 3.75 -6.99 10.98
N THR A 26 3.11 -7.21 9.83
CA THR A 26 3.77 -7.11 8.53
C THR A 26 4.07 -5.65 8.20
N ARG A 27 5.34 -5.35 7.92
CA ARG A 27 5.81 -4.02 7.54
C ARG A 27 5.57 -3.73 6.07
N SER A 28 5.32 -2.46 5.73
CA SER A 28 5.10 -2.09 4.33
C SER A 28 6.38 -2.12 3.49
N TYR A 29 7.55 -1.92 4.11
CA TYR A 29 8.86 -1.98 3.46
C TYR A 29 9.70 -3.15 3.99
N PRO A 30 10.61 -3.71 3.17
CA PRO A 30 10.77 -3.47 1.73
C PRO A 30 9.64 -4.12 0.92
N ALA A 31 9.31 -3.53 -0.23
CA ALA A 31 8.34 -4.13 -1.15
C ALA A 31 8.90 -5.41 -1.78
N ARG A 32 8.27 -6.56 -1.54
CA ARG A 32 8.62 -7.81 -2.23
C ARG A 32 7.69 -8.02 -3.42
N ARG A 33 8.24 -7.95 -4.63
CA ARG A 33 7.50 -8.05 -5.88
C ARG A 33 8.17 -9.02 -6.84
N ALA A 34 7.38 -9.61 -7.75
CA ALA A 34 7.90 -10.48 -8.81
C ALA A 34 8.78 -9.71 -9.82
N VAL A 35 8.44 -8.45 -10.08
CA VAL A 35 9.22 -7.53 -10.90
C VAL A 35 9.64 -6.37 -10.03
N ALA A 36 10.94 -6.04 -10.04
CA ALA A 36 11.47 -4.90 -9.29
C ALA A 36 10.85 -3.59 -9.79
N GLU A 37 10.45 -2.74 -8.86
CA GLU A 37 9.96 -1.40 -9.14
C GLU A 37 10.52 -0.44 -8.09
N GLU A 38 10.76 0.80 -8.49
CA GLU A 38 11.22 1.84 -7.57
C GLU A 38 10.12 2.26 -6.59
N ASP A 39 10.56 2.66 -5.40
CA ASP A 39 9.68 3.17 -4.36
C ASP A 39 9.01 4.48 -4.82
N SER A 40 7.72 4.62 -4.53
CA SER A 40 6.99 5.85 -4.83
C SER A 40 7.32 6.92 -3.79
N PRO A 41 7.52 8.19 -4.20
CA PRO A 41 7.81 9.28 -3.26
C PRO A 41 6.60 9.66 -2.39
N VAL A 42 5.38 9.28 -2.80
CA VAL A 42 4.12 9.73 -2.19
C VAL A 42 3.24 8.60 -1.66
N ARG A 43 3.57 7.33 -1.97
CA ARG A 43 2.77 6.18 -1.56
C ARG A 43 3.66 5.06 -1.01
N THR A 44 3.21 4.43 0.08
CA THR A 44 3.83 3.19 0.57
C THR A 44 3.55 2.03 -0.38
N PRO A 45 4.34 0.94 -0.34
CA PRO A 45 4.09 -0.26 -1.12
C PRO A 45 2.66 -0.80 -0.97
N PHE A 46 2.15 -0.88 0.26
CA PHE A 46 0.77 -1.33 0.51
C PHE A 46 -0.28 -0.35 0.01
N ALA A 47 -0.05 0.96 0.13
CA ALA A 47 -0.97 1.96 -0.44
C ALA A 47 -1.03 1.84 -1.97
N ARG A 48 0.11 1.62 -2.63
CA ARG A 48 0.18 1.40 -4.08
C ARG A 48 -0.55 0.12 -4.50
N ASP A 49 -0.42 -0.95 -3.73
CA ASP A 49 -1.09 -2.22 -4.03
C ASP A 49 -2.60 -2.13 -3.84
N ARG A 50 -3.05 -1.46 -2.78
CA ARG A 50 -4.46 -1.12 -2.59
C ARG A 50 -5.02 -0.37 -3.80
N ASP A 51 -4.34 0.67 -4.26
CA ASP A 51 -4.81 1.47 -5.40
C ASP A 51 -4.90 0.62 -6.68
N ARG A 52 -3.90 -0.25 -6.93
CA ARG A 52 -3.91 -1.21 -8.06
C ARG A 52 -5.12 -2.14 -8.02
N ILE A 53 -5.44 -2.69 -6.84
CA ILE A 53 -6.59 -3.58 -6.65
C ILE A 53 -7.89 -2.82 -6.90
N VAL A 54 -8.07 -1.65 -6.25
CA VAL A 54 -9.30 -0.84 -6.32
C VAL A 54 -9.62 -0.40 -7.76
N HIS A 55 -8.60 -0.06 -8.55
CA HIS A 55 -8.79 0.37 -9.93
C HIS A 55 -8.80 -0.77 -10.96
N SER A 56 -8.57 -2.01 -10.54
CA SER A 56 -8.56 -3.17 -11.44
C SER A 56 -9.93 -3.42 -12.08
N LYS A 57 -9.94 -3.98 -13.31
CA LYS A 57 -11.18 -4.38 -13.99
C LYS A 57 -11.92 -5.48 -13.22
N ALA A 58 -11.18 -6.39 -12.58
CA ALA A 58 -11.74 -7.48 -11.79
C ALA A 58 -12.52 -6.94 -10.57
N PHE A 59 -11.91 -6.05 -9.79
CA PHE A 59 -12.56 -5.44 -8.63
C PHE A 59 -13.81 -4.64 -9.02
N ARG A 60 -13.74 -3.85 -10.09
CA ARG A 60 -14.91 -3.10 -10.60
C ARG A 60 -16.09 -4.00 -11.01
N ARG A 61 -15.83 -5.20 -11.55
CA ARG A 61 -16.88 -6.16 -11.91
C ARG A 61 -17.63 -6.72 -10.69
N LEU A 62 -17.03 -6.69 -9.49
CA LEU A 62 -17.70 -7.14 -8.27
C LEU A 62 -18.96 -6.33 -7.96
N LYS A 63 -19.01 -5.04 -8.38
CA LYS A 63 -20.24 -4.22 -8.28
C LYS A 63 -21.46 -4.86 -8.96
N HIS A 64 -21.23 -5.70 -9.96
CA HIS A 64 -22.28 -6.36 -10.74
C HIS A 64 -22.41 -7.87 -10.41
N LYS A 65 -21.80 -8.32 -9.31
CA LYS A 65 -21.90 -9.70 -8.83
C LYS A 65 -22.52 -9.68 -7.44
N THR A 66 -23.51 -10.53 -7.20
CA THR A 66 -24.07 -10.72 -5.85
C THR A 66 -23.22 -11.71 -5.07
N GLN A 67 -23.12 -11.49 -3.78
CA GLN A 67 -22.57 -12.47 -2.85
C GLN A 67 -23.73 -13.28 -2.28
N VAL A 68 -23.82 -14.57 -2.64
CA VAL A 68 -24.69 -15.65 -2.09
C VAL A 68 -26.21 -15.41 -2.08
N PHE A 69 -26.70 -14.18 -2.01
CA PHE A 69 -28.13 -13.89 -2.05
C PHE A 69 -28.64 -13.98 -3.49
N ILE A 70 -29.33 -15.08 -3.76
CA ILE A 70 -30.32 -15.22 -4.83
C ILE A 70 -31.60 -14.68 -4.20
N SER A 71 -32.03 -13.47 -4.56
CA SER A 71 -33.40 -13.04 -4.26
C SER A 71 -34.35 -14.01 -4.99
N PRO A 72 -35.42 -14.52 -4.35
CA PRO A 72 -36.47 -15.24 -5.08
C PRO A 72 -37.01 -14.43 -6.26
#